data_AF-A0A7J5Z047-F1
#
_entry.id   AF-A0A7J5Z047-F1
#
_cell.length_a   1.000
_cell.length_b   1.000
_cell.length_c   1.000
_cell.angle_alpha   90.00
_cell.angle_beta   90.00
_cell.angle_gamma   90.00
#
_symmetry.space_group_name_H-M   'P 1'
#
loop_
_entity.id
_entity.type
_entity.pdbx_description
1 polymer ?
#
loop_
_entity_poly.entity_id
_entity_poly.type
_entity_poly.pdbx_seq_one_letter_code
_entity_poly.pdbx_strand_id
1 'polypeptide(L)'
;MDKNEFLDYEYPDLGPVPSKIEAEIIPPCDPTADDRLYHICITAISLVVMLILAILARQRKVGDRQKGLPGLLSPVNFLDHTQHKGLAVAVFGVLLCKLWGLIISPNPLPFTTDTENKQNWVILGIFYYPALYYPLLACGTLHNKVGYVLGSLLSWTHFGVLVWQKIDCPRTPLIHKHYSLFSSLPQIACLAFLSFQYPLFLFKGLQGTEKNNATEDLSSSYYNDYVKKILKKKPTKISTSSTETPKLHQRIIDAVKSYIYTPEEAFRFPLKLAISGVVSFITLYQVGLLLISAVVPPLQTARSGIDEDIANVLAGFKIMLSPDKHEVVRIVTHYMWCVEVCFISAMTLSGLVSLAMLMRSMVLHRSNLKGLYRGDIYNVYNCQRSIRASRPALVCWMGYTSFTAAHVFLGMIIQTMVFFLCLLVAVFLIIMPILHGENLILFQILLSMW
;
A
#
# COMPACT_ATOMS: atom_id res chain seq x y z
N MET A 1 -45.10 26.71 41.76
CA MET A 1 -43.99 27.49 42.33
C MET A 1 -42.80 26.55 42.27
N ASP A 2 -41.87 26.63 41.33
CA ASP A 2 -41.53 27.71 40.41
C ASP A 2 -41.32 27.23 38.97
N LYS A 3 -41.61 28.17 38.06
CA LYS A 3 -41.35 28.12 36.63
C LYS A 3 -39.97 28.71 36.38
N ASN A 4 -39.28 28.15 35.38
CA ASN A 4 -38.13 28.72 34.66
C ASN A 4 -36.77 28.62 35.37
N GLU A 5 -36.16 27.44 35.29
CA GLU A 5 -34.70 27.33 35.20
C GLU A 5 -34.40 26.76 33.81
N PHE A 6 -34.27 27.65 32.83
CA PHE A 6 -33.57 27.30 31.59
C PHE A 6 -32.11 27.10 31.99
N LEU A 7 -31.66 25.84 32.04
CA LEU A 7 -30.24 25.54 32.13
C LEU A 7 -29.57 26.12 30.87
N ASP A 8 -28.82 27.20 31.03
CA ASP A 8 -27.88 27.67 30.03
C ASP A 8 -26.80 26.58 29.85
N TYR A 9 -26.94 25.81 28.78
CA TYR A 9 -25.98 24.79 28.40
C TYR A 9 -24.74 25.45 27.77
N GLU A 10 -23.65 25.46 28.52
CA GLU A 10 -22.34 25.90 28.06
C GLU A 10 -21.70 24.77 27.23
N TYR A 11 -21.98 24.78 25.92
CA TYR A 11 -21.27 23.93 24.96
C TYR A 11 -19.78 24.29 24.98
N PRO A 12 -18.85 23.32 24.84
CA PRO A 12 -17.44 23.63 24.77
C PRO A 12 -17.20 24.63 23.63
N ASP A 13 -16.47 25.71 23.96
CA ASP A 13 -16.12 26.83 23.09
C ASP A 13 -15.33 26.31 21.88
N LEU A 14 -16.05 25.86 20.87
CA LEU A 14 -15.48 25.58 19.57
C LEU A 14 -15.07 26.95 19.03
N GLY A 15 -13.76 27.16 18.88
CA GLY A 15 -13.18 28.39 18.36
C GLY A 15 -13.87 28.87 17.07
N PRO A 16 -13.61 30.12 16.66
CA PRO A 16 -14.43 30.87 15.72
C PRO A 16 -14.84 30.03 14.50
N VAL A 17 -16.10 30.19 14.10
CA VAL A 17 -16.72 29.60 12.90
C VAL A 17 -15.66 29.49 11.80
N PRO A 18 -15.34 28.29 11.29
CA PRO A 18 -14.30 28.15 10.28
C PRO A 18 -14.66 29.04 9.10
N SER A 19 -13.73 29.94 8.74
CA SER A 19 -13.88 30.84 7.59
C SER A 19 -14.31 30.05 6.37
N LYS A 20 -15.32 30.54 5.65
CA LYS A 20 -15.84 29.96 4.41
C LYS A 20 -14.66 29.52 3.55
N ILE A 21 -14.50 28.21 3.34
CA ILE A 21 -13.43 27.69 2.50
C ILE A 21 -13.83 28.06 1.07
N GLU A 22 -13.33 29.19 0.57
CA GLU A 22 -13.50 29.55 -0.83
C GLU A 22 -12.91 28.42 -1.68
N ALA A 23 -13.68 27.96 -2.66
CA ALA A 23 -13.22 26.95 -3.60
C ALA A 23 -12.07 27.53 -4.43
N GLU A 24 -10.83 27.24 -4.04
CA GLU A 24 -9.63 27.64 -4.78
C GLU A 24 -9.66 26.93 -6.14
N ILE A 25 -9.93 27.69 -7.21
CA ILE A 25 -9.87 27.20 -8.58
C ILE A 25 -8.38 27.00 -8.91
N ILE A 26 -7.91 25.76 -8.85
CA ILE A 26 -6.54 25.41 -9.22
C ILE A 26 -6.49 25.29 -10.76
N PRO A 27 -5.76 26.18 -11.47
CA PRO A 27 -5.65 26.07 -12.92
C PRO A 27 -4.91 24.79 -13.31
N PRO A 28 -5.21 24.20 -14.48
CA PRO A 28 -4.42 23.11 -15.01
C PRO A 28 -2.97 23.58 -15.21
N CYS A 29 -2.02 22.80 -14.71
CA CYS A 29 -0.59 23.07 -14.80
C CYS A 29 0.03 22.05 -15.76
N ASP A 30 0.54 22.54 -16.88
CA ASP A 30 1.31 21.73 -17.81
C ASP A 30 2.78 21.74 -17.38
N PRO A 31 3.39 20.57 -17.11
CA PRO A 31 4.78 20.52 -16.68
C PRO A 31 5.72 20.99 -17.80
N THR A 32 6.82 21.65 -17.42
CA THR A 32 7.83 22.13 -18.37
C THR A 32 8.46 20.98 -19.17
N ALA A 33 8.51 19.79 -18.57
CA ALA A 33 8.81 18.54 -19.26
C ALA A 33 7.52 17.90 -19.79
N ASP A 34 7.23 18.09 -21.08
CA ASP A 34 6.06 17.51 -21.75
C ASP A 34 6.01 15.99 -21.57
N ASP A 35 4.92 15.52 -20.95
CA ASP A 35 4.71 14.12 -20.63
C ASP A 35 4.59 13.25 -21.90
N ARG A 36 4.01 13.82 -22.97
CA ARG A 36 3.88 13.13 -24.25
C ARG A 36 5.23 12.91 -24.89
N LEU A 37 6.05 13.96 -25.01
CA LEU A 37 7.41 13.86 -25.56
C LEU A 37 8.27 12.90 -24.72
N TYR A 38 8.19 12.98 -23.39
CA TYR A 38 8.89 12.07 -22.50
C TYR A 38 8.55 10.61 -22.80
N HIS A 39 7.26 10.30 -22.93
CA HIS A 39 6.80 8.95 -23.19
C HIS A 39 7.18 8.45 -24.61
N ILE A 40 7.27 9.33 -25.61
CA ILE A 40 7.83 8.98 -26.94
C ILE A 40 9.33 8.66 -26.83
N CYS A 41 10.11 9.51 -26.18
CA CYS A 41 11.55 9.32 -26.03
C CYS A 41 11.88 8.06 -25.23
N ILE A 42 11.23 7.86 -24.08
CA ILE A 42 11.55 6.75 -23.19
C ILE A 42 11.11 5.40 -23.78
N THR A 43 10.03 5.35 -24.58
CA THR A 43 9.64 4.12 -25.28
C THR A 43 10.66 3.73 -26.34
N ALA A 44 11.17 4.70 -27.12
CA ALA A 44 12.25 4.46 -28.07
C ALA A 44 13.52 3.96 -27.35
N ILE A 45 13.92 4.60 -26.25
CA ILE A 45 15.08 4.18 -25.45
C ILE A 45 14.87 2.77 -24.89
N SER A 46 13.71 2.48 -24.29
CA SER A 46 13.39 1.15 -23.75
C SER A 46 13.46 0.07 -24.84
N LEU A 47 12.98 0.35 -26.05
CA LEU A 47 13.05 -0.57 -27.18
C LEU A 47 14.50 -0.83 -27.62
N VAL A 48 15.32 0.22 -27.73
CA VAL A 48 16.75 0.10 -28.05
C VAL A 48 17.47 -0.74 -26.99
N VAL A 49 17.22 -0.50 -25.70
CA VAL A 49 17.82 -1.28 -24.61
C VAL A 49 17.39 -2.75 -24.69
N MET A 50 16.11 -3.06 -24.93
CA MET A 50 15.67 -4.44 -25.11
C MET A 50 16.39 -5.15 -26.26
N LEU A 51 16.61 -4.48 -27.39
CA LEU A 51 17.35 -5.04 -28.53
C LEU A 51 18.81 -5.32 -28.17
N ILE A 52 19.48 -4.38 -27.49
CA ILE A 52 20.86 -4.57 -27.01
C ILE A 52 20.93 -5.78 -26.08
N LEU A 53 20.01 -5.87 -25.12
CA LEU A 53 19.95 -6.99 -24.17
C LEU A 53 19.69 -8.33 -24.89
N ALA A 54 18.84 -8.35 -25.92
CA ALA A 54 18.58 -9.55 -26.72
C ALA A 54 19.83 -9.99 -27.51
N ILE A 55 20.60 -9.06 -28.08
CA ILE A 55 21.86 -9.37 -28.77
C ILE A 55 22.88 -9.94 -27.78
N LEU A 56 23.04 -9.31 -26.60
CA LEU A 56 23.94 -9.78 -25.54
C LEU A 56 23.56 -11.18 -25.04
N ALA A 57 22.26 -11.46 -24.90
CA ALA A 57 21.76 -12.76 -24.49
C ALA A 57 22.10 -13.86 -25.52
N ARG A 58 21.96 -13.55 -26.82
CA ARG A 58 22.33 -14.47 -27.91
C ARG A 58 23.84 -14.75 -27.94
N GLN A 59 24.67 -13.72 -27.75
CA GLN A 59 26.12 -13.85 -27.76
C GLN A 59 26.65 -14.72 -26.60
N ARG A 60 26.06 -14.60 -25.41
CA ARG A 60 26.54 -15.31 -24.21
C ARG A 60 26.13 -16.79 -24.12
N LYS A 61 25.44 -17.35 -25.12
CA LYS A 61 24.83 -18.71 -25.03
C LYS A 61 24.16 -18.93 -23.67
N VAL A 62 23.45 -17.91 -23.19
CA VAL A 62 22.77 -17.93 -21.89
C VAL A 62 21.85 -19.17 -21.88
N GLY A 63 21.99 -20.01 -20.84
CA GLY A 63 21.34 -21.32 -20.80
C GLY A 63 19.84 -21.26 -21.05
N ASP A 64 19.27 -22.31 -21.67
CA ASP A 64 17.88 -22.34 -22.16
C ASP A 64 16.80 -21.98 -21.13
N ARG A 65 17.11 -22.03 -19.82
CA ARG A 65 16.20 -21.61 -18.74
C ARG A 65 15.98 -20.11 -18.60
N GLN A 66 16.81 -19.27 -19.23
CA GLN A 66 16.72 -17.80 -19.13
C GLN A 66 16.19 -17.14 -20.41
N LYS A 67 15.86 -17.91 -21.44
CA LYS A 67 15.20 -17.42 -22.66
C LYS A 67 13.68 -17.53 -22.49
N GLY A 68 12.97 -16.41 -22.49
CA GLY A 68 11.53 -16.38 -22.72
C GLY A 68 11.22 -16.63 -24.20
N LEU A 69 9.96 -16.90 -24.55
CA LEU A 69 9.47 -16.80 -25.94
C LEU A 69 9.35 -15.29 -26.25
N PRO A 70 10.01 -14.67 -27.26
CA PRO A 70 10.72 -15.16 -28.45
C PRO A 70 12.25 -14.91 -28.42
N GLY A 71 12.95 -15.39 -27.38
CA GLY A 71 14.38 -15.17 -27.16
C GLY A 71 14.72 -13.89 -26.38
N LEU A 72 13.72 -13.24 -25.78
CA LEU A 72 13.94 -12.17 -24.78
C LEU A 72 14.44 -12.78 -23.45
N LEU A 73 15.18 -11.99 -22.66
CA LEU A 73 15.66 -12.42 -21.35
C LEU A 73 14.49 -12.59 -20.37
N SER A 74 14.48 -13.66 -19.57
CA SER A 74 13.54 -13.69 -18.44
C SER A 74 13.90 -12.55 -17.47
N PRO A 75 12.97 -11.65 -17.11
CA PRO A 75 13.30 -10.41 -16.40
C PRO A 75 13.77 -10.64 -14.98
N VAL A 76 13.35 -11.72 -14.31
CA VAL A 76 13.84 -12.14 -13.00
C VAL A 76 13.61 -13.64 -12.80
N ASN A 77 14.53 -14.32 -12.11
CA ASN A 77 14.30 -15.67 -11.63
C ASN A 77 13.47 -15.65 -10.33
N PHE A 78 12.14 -15.73 -10.44
CA PHE A 78 11.22 -15.72 -9.29
C PHE A 78 11.37 -16.91 -8.33
N LEU A 79 12.03 -17.98 -8.76
CA LEU A 79 12.27 -19.17 -7.95
C LEU A 79 13.55 -19.06 -7.12
N ASP A 80 14.39 -18.06 -7.40
CA ASP A 80 15.61 -17.85 -6.65
C ASP A 80 15.33 -17.25 -5.25
N HIS A 81 16.02 -17.77 -4.26
CA HIS A 81 15.94 -17.36 -2.87
C HIS A 81 17.17 -16.55 -2.43
N THR A 82 18.30 -16.69 -3.12
CA THR A 82 19.58 -16.07 -2.77
C THR A 82 19.81 -14.74 -3.47
N GLN A 83 19.20 -14.53 -4.64
CA GLN A 83 19.32 -13.30 -5.42
C GLN A 83 18.88 -12.04 -4.65
N HIS A 84 19.52 -10.91 -4.95
CA HIS A 84 19.14 -9.59 -4.44
C HIS A 84 17.72 -9.22 -4.86
N LYS A 85 16.81 -9.14 -3.88
CA LYS A 85 15.36 -8.96 -4.08
C LYS A 85 14.93 -7.52 -4.34
N GLY A 86 15.79 -6.56 -3.98
CA GLY A 86 15.45 -5.13 -3.97
C GLY A 86 15.04 -4.60 -5.35
N LEU A 87 15.72 -5.01 -6.42
CA LEU A 87 15.43 -4.55 -7.78
C LEU A 87 13.99 -4.91 -8.20
N ALA A 88 13.62 -6.19 -8.07
CA ALA A 88 12.30 -6.66 -8.44
C ALA A 88 11.21 -6.01 -7.59
N VAL A 89 11.43 -5.95 -6.27
CA VAL A 89 10.49 -5.31 -5.33
C VAL A 89 10.22 -3.85 -5.70
N ALA A 90 11.26 -3.07 -6.02
CA ALA A 90 11.11 -1.67 -6.38
C ALA A 90 10.38 -1.48 -7.72
N VAL A 91 10.70 -2.27 -8.75
CA VAL A 91 10.00 -2.16 -10.05
C VAL A 91 8.52 -2.54 -9.93
N PHE A 92 8.18 -3.60 -9.21
CA PHE A 92 6.77 -3.96 -8.96
C PHE A 92 6.04 -2.87 -8.15
N GLY A 93 6.73 -2.18 -7.23
CA GLY A 93 6.19 -1.00 -6.53
C GLY A 93 5.88 0.16 -7.48
N VAL A 94 6.79 0.46 -8.42
CA VAL A 94 6.57 1.49 -9.46
C VAL A 94 5.39 1.12 -10.37
N LEU A 95 5.30 -0.14 -10.82
CA LEU A 95 4.20 -0.62 -11.66
C LEU A 95 2.85 -0.48 -10.97
N LEU A 96 2.76 -0.82 -9.68
CA LEU A 96 1.54 -0.63 -8.89
C LEU A 96 1.14 0.84 -8.81
N CYS A 97 2.08 1.75 -8.56
CA CYS A 97 1.80 3.19 -8.50
C CYS A 97 1.31 3.73 -9.85
N LYS A 98 1.89 3.28 -10.97
CA LYS A 98 1.43 3.66 -12.31
C LYS A 98 0.05 3.09 -12.63
N LEU A 99 -0.25 1.87 -12.20
CA LEU A 99 -1.59 1.29 -12.32
C LEU A 99 -2.63 2.10 -11.52
N TRP A 100 -2.26 2.56 -10.32
CA TRP A 100 -3.11 3.43 -9.51
C TRP A 100 -3.40 4.76 -10.22
N GLY A 101 -2.37 5.41 -10.74
CA GLY A 101 -2.51 6.65 -11.53
C GLY A 101 -3.35 6.46 -12.80
N LEU A 102 -3.23 5.31 -13.47
CA LEU A 102 -3.99 4.97 -14.68
C LEU A 102 -5.50 4.93 -14.42
N ILE A 103 -5.92 4.42 -13.26
CA ILE A 103 -7.34 4.29 -12.89
C ILE A 103 -7.95 5.65 -12.53
N ILE A 104 -7.18 6.49 -11.83
CA ILE A 104 -7.65 7.77 -11.30
C ILE A 104 -7.59 8.89 -12.34
N SER A 105 -6.61 8.85 -13.26
CA SER A 105 -6.41 9.91 -14.25
C SER A 105 -7.60 10.02 -15.23
N PRO A 106 -7.99 11.25 -15.62
CA PRO A 106 -8.96 11.46 -16.69
C PRO A 106 -8.40 10.97 -18.03
N ASN A 107 -7.10 11.22 -18.28
CA ASN A 107 -6.37 10.79 -19.46
C ASN A 107 -5.46 9.60 -19.09
N PRO A 108 -5.83 8.36 -19.43
CA PRO A 108 -5.10 7.16 -18.98
C PRO A 108 -3.73 7.00 -19.66
N LEU A 109 -3.60 7.48 -20.90
CA LEU A 109 -2.36 7.44 -21.66
C LEU A 109 -2.00 8.85 -22.14
N PRO A 110 -0.71 9.22 -22.12
CA PRO A 110 -0.25 10.57 -22.47
C PRO A 110 -0.33 10.88 -23.98
N PHE A 111 -0.64 9.87 -24.80
CA PHE A 111 -0.70 10.01 -26.26
C PHE A 111 -2.10 10.21 -26.81
N THR A 112 -3.14 10.07 -25.97
CA THR A 112 -4.54 10.16 -26.40
C THR A 112 -5.27 11.21 -25.56
N THR A 113 -5.98 12.09 -26.25
CA THR A 113 -6.93 13.04 -25.68
C THR A 113 -8.38 12.56 -25.86
N ASP A 114 -8.56 11.39 -26.48
CA ASP A 114 -9.87 10.83 -26.80
C ASP A 114 -10.51 10.19 -25.56
N THR A 115 -11.63 10.77 -25.14
CA THR A 115 -12.40 10.36 -23.96
C THR A 115 -13.47 9.32 -24.28
N GLU A 116 -13.86 9.14 -25.56
CA GLU A 116 -14.95 8.24 -25.95
C GLU A 116 -14.59 6.76 -25.68
N ASN A 117 -13.34 6.38 -25.89
CA ASN A 117 -12.84 5.00 -25.73
C ASN A 117 -11.93 4.80 -24.51
N LYS A 118 -12.14 5.58 -23.43
CA LYS A 118 -11.28 5.56 -22.23
C LYS A 118 -10.96 4.15 -21.72
N GLN A 119 -11.96 3.26 -21.68
CA GLN A 119 -11.79 1.90 -21.16
C GLN A 119 -10.79 1.07 -21.99
N ASN A 120 -10.82 1.21 -23.32
CA ASN A 120 -9.87 0.52 -24.22
C ASN A 120 -8.45 1.04 -24.01
N TRP A 121 -8.30 2.35 -23.78
CA TRP A 121 -7.01 2.97 -23.49
C TRP A 121 -6.45 2.54 -22.12
N VAL A 122 -7.31 2.35 -21.11
CA VAL A 122 -6.89 1.77 -19.82
C VAL A 122 -6.39 0.33 -20.00
N ILE A 123 -7.10 -0.49 -20.78
CA ILE A 123 -6.67 -1.87 -21.08
C ILE A 123 -5.29 -1.87 -21.74
N LEU A 124 -5.07 -0.99 -22.73
CA LEU A 124 -3.76 -0.84 -23.37
C LEU A 124 -2.68 -0.37 -22.38
N GLY A 125 -3.02 0.55 -21.48
CA GLY A 125 -2.14 1.04 -20.42
C GLY A 125 -1.62 -0.06 -19.50
N ILE A 126 -2.45 -1.07 -19.19
CA ILE A 126 -2.06 -2.23 -18.37
C ILE A 126 -0.92 -3.02 -19.02
N PHE A 127 -0.86 -3.08 -20.36
CA PHE A 127 0.24 -3.74 -21.08
C PHE A 127 1.43 -2.82 -21.33
N TYR A 128 1.16 -1.52 -21.52
CA TYR A 128 2.17 -0.52 -21.83
C TYR A 128 3.20 -0.32 -20.70
N TYR A 129 2.75 -0.10 -19.46
CA TYR A 129 3.69 0.19 -18.36
C TYR A 129 4.62 -0.98 -18.02
N PRO A 130 4.16 -2.25 -17.93
CA PRO A 130 5.06 -3.39 -17.80
C PRO A 130 6.09 -3.46 -18.91
N ALA A 131 5.70 -3.20 -20.16
CA ALA A 131 6.64 -3.18 -21.29
C ALA A 131 7.67 -2.03 -21.18
N LEU A 132 7.24 -0.86 -20.71
CA LEU A 132 8.09 0.31 -20.51
C LEU A 132 9.21 0.07 -19.49
N TYR A 133 8.87 -0.53 -18.34
CA TYR A 133 9.77 -0.76 -17.21
C TYR A 133 10.47 -2.11 -17.23
N TYR A 134 10.10 -2.99 -18.16
CA TYR A 134 10.74 -4.30 -18.36
C TYR A 134 12.27 -4.25 -18.48
N PRO A 135 12.88 -3.28 -19.22
CA PRO A 135 14.34 -3.18 -19.31
C PRO A 135 15.04 -3.00 -17.96
N LEU A 136 14.43 -2.32 -16.99
CA LEU A 136 15.01 -2.16 -15.66
C LEU A 136 15.23 -3.54 -15.00
N LEU A 137 14.23 -4.42 -15.05
CA LEU A 137 14.38 -5.77 -14.51
C LEU A 137 15.41 -6.58 -15.29
N ALA A 138 15.32 -6.55 -16.62
CA ALA A 138 16.21 -7.32 -17.48
C ALA A 138 17.69 -6.94 -17.30
N CYS A 139 18.00 -5.65 -17.10
CA CYS A 139 19.35 -5.16 -16.79
C CYS A 139 19.95 -5.81 -15.54
N GLY A 140 19.13 -6.15 -14.53
CA GLY A 140 19.59 -6.82 -13.31
C GLY A 140 19.94 -8.30 -13.49
N THR A 141 19.47 -8.96 -14.55
CA THR A 141 19.66 -10.41 -14.75
C THR A 141 20.98 -10.78 -15.41
N LEU A 142 21.55 -9.86 -16.20
CA LEU A 142 22.76 -10.15 -16.98
C LEU A 142 24.05 -10.10 -16.16
N HIS A 143 24.00 -9.61 -14.91
CA HIS A 143 25.15 -9.44 -14.00
C HIS A 143 26.42 -9.00 -14.76
N ASN A 144 26.28 -7.92 -15.54
CA ASN A 144 27.33 -7.41 -16.40
C ASN A 144 27.41 -5.89 -16.29
N LYS A 145 28.61 -5.33 -16.47
CA LYS A 145 28.88 -3.90 -16.43
C LYS A 145 27.94 -3.11 -17.36
N VAL A 146 27.74 -3.61 -18.58
CA VAL A 146 26.82 -2.99 -19.56
C VAL A 146 25.39 -2.93 -19.03
N GLY A 147 24.91 -4.01 -18.40
CA GLY A 147 23.55 -4.08 -17.83
C GLY A 147 23.34 -3.05 -16.72
N TYR A 148 24.31 -2.90 -15.82
CA TYR A 148 24.21 -1.92 -14.73
C TYR A 148 24.35 -0.47 -15.21
N VAL A 149 25.18 -0.20 -16.22
CA VAL A 149 25.27 1.16 -16.82
C VAL A 149 23.94 1.55 -17.45
N LEU A 150 23.36 0.66 -18.26
CA LEU A 150 22.05 0.90 -18.89
C LEU A 150 20.94 1.03 -17.83
N GLY A 151 20.94 0.17 -16.79
CA GLY A 151 19.99 0.24 -15.68
C GLY A 151 20.10 1.53 -14.88
N SER A 152 21.33 2.01 -14.62
CA SER A 152 21.58 3.27 -13.92
C SER A 152 21.03 4.45 -14.72
N LEU A 153 21.37 4.53 -16.02
CA LEU A 153 20.89 5.60 -16.90
C LEU A 153 19.37 5.64 -16.95
N LEU A 154 18.72 4.48 -17.17
CA LEU A 154 17.26 4.37 -17.20
C LEU A 154 16.62 4.79 -15.87
N SER A 155 17.18 4.33 -14.74
CA SER A 155 16.67 4.68 -13.42
C SER A 155 16.78 6.18 -13.13
N TRP A 156 17.87 6.83 -13.54
CA TRP A 156 18.06 8.27 -13.41
C TRP A 156 17.12 9.07 -14.31
N THR A 157 16.89 8.64 -15.55
CA THR A 157 15.89 9.30 -16.41
C THR A 157 14.48 9.21 -15.83
N HIS A 158 14.04 8.04 -15.35
CA HIS A 158 12.72 7.91 -14.74
C HIS A 158 12.58 8.71 -13.43
N PHE A 159 13.62 8.67 -12.58
CA PHE A 159 13.63 9.41 -11.33
C PHE A 159 13.66 10.93 -11.56
N GLY A 160 14.58 11.40 -12.40
CA GLY A 160 14.78 12.82 -12.68
C GLY A 160 13.55 13.47 -13.29
N VAL A 161 12.95 12.84 -14.31
CA VAL A 161 11.74 13.39 -14.95
C VAL A 161 10.55 13.39 -13.98
N LEU A 162 10.37 12.33 -13.20
CA LEU A 162 9.28 12.28 -12.22
C LEU A 162 9.42 13.38 -11.17
N VAL A 163 10.63 13.58 -10.62
CA VAL A 163 10.88 14.63 -9.63
C VAL A 163 10.67 16.01 -10.25
N TRP A 164 11.18 16.23 -11.47
CA TRP A 164 11.03 17.48 -12.19
C TRP A 164 9.55 17.85 -12.40
N GLN A 165 8.75 16.91 -12.93
CA GLN A 165 7.31 17.11 -13.14
C GLN A 165 6.55 17.47 -11.85
N LYS A 166 6.97 16.92 -10.71
CA LYS A 166 6.33 17.17 -9.40
C LYS A 166 6.77 18.48 -8.75
N ILE A 167 7.98 18.96 -9.05
CA ILE A 167 8.47 20.28 -8.60
C ILE A 167 7.75 21.39 -9.38
N ASP A 168 7.59 21.22 -10.70
CA ASP A 168 6.93 22.21 -11.56
C ASP A 168 5.44 22.36 -11.23
N CYS A 169 4.74 21.23 -11.07
CA CYS A 169 3.29 21.21 -10.84
C CYS A 169 2.93 20.44 -9.56
N PRO A 170 3.14 21.03 -8.37
CA PRO A 170 2.83 20.36 -7.10
C PRO A 170 1.32 20.32 -6.81
N ARG A 171 0.54 21.22 -7.42
CA ARG A 171 -0.90 21.36 -7.21
C ARG A 171 -1.68 20.81 -8.39
N THR A 172 -2.69 19.98 -8.12
CA THR A 172 -3.55 19.39 -9.16
C THR A 172 -5.02 19.45 -8.75
N PRO A 173 -5.96 19.78 -9.67
CA PRO A 173 -7.39 19.93 -9.37
C PRO A 173 -8.15 18.60 -9.19
N LEU A 174 -7.47 17.45 -9.20
CA LEU A 174 -8.13 16.16 -9.44
C LEU A 174 -9.01 15.64 -8.29
N ILE A 175 -8.46 15.62 -7.07
CA ILE A 175 -9.13 15.08 -5.87
C ILE A 175 -8.88 16.01 -4.70
N HIS A 176 -7.61 16.33 -4.48
CA HIS A 176 -7.18 17.27 -3.45
C HIS A 176 -5.95 18.03 -3.95
N LYS A 177 -5.74 19.25 -3.45
CA LYS A 177 -4.69 20.18 -3.86
C LYS A 177 -3.33 19.51 -4.06
N HIS A 178 -2.92 18.64 -3.13
CA HIS A 178 -1.63 17.94 -3.16
C HIS A 178 -1.72 16.42 -3.37
N TYR A 179 -2.88 15.90 -3.82
CA TYR A 179 -3.09 14.45 -3.96
C TYR A 179 -2.05 13.78 -4.87
N SER A 180 -1.79 14.41 -6.03
CA SER A 180 -0.86 13.90 -7.04
C SER A 180 0.59 13.82 -6.52
N LEU A 181 0.98 14.70 -5.60
CA LEU A 181 2.28 14.67 -4.93
C LEU A 181 2.34 13.46 -3.98
N PHE A 182 1.41 13.38 -3.03
CA PHE A 182 1.39 12.32 -2.02
C PHE A 182 1.25 10.93 -2.62
N SER A 183 0.39 10.74 -3.62
CA SER A 183 0.22 9.44 -4.29
C SER A 183 1.49 9.00 -5.03
N SER A 184 2.34 9.94 -5.46
CA SER A 184 3.61 9.64 -6.14
C SER A 184 4.78 9.35 -5.19
N LEU A 185 4.66 9.59 -3.88
CA LEU A 185 5.76 9.37 -2.92
C LEU A 185 6.31 7.94 -2.93
N PRO A 186 5.48 6.87 -2.93
CA PRO A 186 6.00 5.50 -3.01
C PRO A 186 6.74 5.25 -4.33
N GLN A 187 6.30 5.87 -5.42
CA GLN A 187 6.94 5.76 -6.73
C GLN A 187 8.32 6.45 -6.73
N ILE A 188 8.40 7.66 -6.18
CA ILE A 188 9.66 8.41 -6.03
C ILE A 188 10.64 7.60 -5.17
N ALA A 189 10.18 7.06 -4.03
CA ALA A 189 11.02 6.25 -3.14
C ALA A 189 11.54 4.97 -3.82
N CYS A 190 10.70 4.27 -4.59
CA CYS A 190 11.11 3.07 -5.33
C CYS A 190 12.13 3.39 -6.43
N LEU A 191 11.93 4.49 -7.18
CA LEU A 191 12.88 4.93 -8.21
C LEU A 191 14.19 5.45 -7.61
N ALA A 192 14.12 6.16 -6.48
CA ALA A 192 15.31 6.57 -5.72
C ALA A 192 16.12 5.35 -5.30
N PHE A 193 15.47 4.32 -4.74
CA PHE A 193 16.14 3.06 -4.40
C PHE A 193 16.86 2.43 -5.61
N LEU A 194 16.21 2.37 -6.78
CA LEU A 194 16.83 1.86 -8.01
C LEU A 194 18.03 2.73 -8.44
N SER A 195 17.90 4.05 -8.34
CA SER A 195 18.96 5.01 -8.71
C SER A 195 20.23 4.87 -7.91
N PHE A 196 20.15 4.40 -6.65
CA PHE A 196 21.32 4.09 -5.82
C PHE A 196 21.80 2.65 -6.02
N GLN A 197 20.88 1.70 -6.22
CA GLN A 197 21.21 0.28 -6.25
C GLN A 197 21.97 -0.14 -7.52
N TYR A 198 21.59 0.37 -8.71
CA TYR A 198 22.31 0.02 -9.95
C TYR A 198 23.77 0.53 -9.96
N PRO A 199 24.07 1.79 -9.58
CA PRO A 199 25.45 2.25 -9.46
C PRO A 199 26.25 1.48 -8.41
N LEU A 200 25.62 1.10 -7.28
CA LEU A 200 26.27 0.29 -6.26
C LEU A 200 26.70 -1.07 -6.81
N PHE A 201 25.85 -1.73 -7.60
CA PHE A 201 26.22 -2.99 -8.26
C PHE A 201 27.30 -2.80 -9.33
N LEU A 202 27.26 -1.70 -10.08
CA LEU A 202 28.32 -1.35 -11.02
C LEU A 202 29.67 -1.17 -10.32
N PHE A 203 29.69 -0.48 -9.18
CA PHE A 203 30.91 -0.26 -8.39
C PHE A 203 31.47 -1.56 -7.82
N LYS A 204 30.61 -2.45 -7.30
CA LYS A 204 31.01 -3.80 -6.88
C LYS A 204 31.54 -4.66 -8.03
N GLY A 205 30.93 -4.53 -9.22
CA GLY A 205 31.42 -5.18 -10.44
C GLY A 205 32.77 -4.66 -10.93
N LEU A 206 33.11 -3.40 -10.62
CA LEU A 206 34.43 -2.80 -10.89
C LEU A 206 35.50 -3.27 -9.90
N GLN A 207 35.14 -3.45 -8.63
CA GLN A 207 36.03 -4.00 -7.59
C GLN A 207 36.35 -5.49 -7.75
N GLY A 208 35.90 -6.13 -8.84
CA GLY A 208 36.22 -7.52 -9.16
C GLY A 208 35.47 -8.56 -8.31
N THR A 209 34.56 -8.13 -7.43
CA THR A 209 33.78 -9.01 -6.55
C THR A 209 32.76 -9.88 -7.31
N GLU A 210 32.50 -9.60 -8.59
CA GLU A 210 31.49 -10.33 -9.40
C GLU A 210 31.99 -11.59 -10.11
N LYS A 211 33.31 -11.76 -10.31
CA LYS A 211 33.83 -12.95 -11.03
C LYS A 211 33.54 -14.27 -10.30
N ASN A 212 33.16 -14.23 -9.03
CA ASN A 212 32.92 -15.42 -8.21
C ASN A 212 31.42 -15.75 -8.02
N ASN A 213 30.50 -14.81 -8.24
CA ASN A 213 29.11 -14.94 -7.78
C ASN A 213 28.24 -15.92 -8.61
N ALA A 214 28.44 -16.02 -9.92
CA ALA A 214 27.57 -16.85 -10.78
C ALA A 214 27.75 -18.37 -10.53
N THR A 215 28.92 -18.78 -10.05
CA THR A 215 29.21 -20.16 -9.61
C THR A 215 29.02 -20.36 -8.10
N GLU A 216 29.12 -19.28 -7.29
CA GLU A 216 28.86 -19.32 -5.85
C GLU A 216 27.36 -19.31 -5.48
N ASP A 217 26.45 -18.98 -6.39
CA ASP A 217 25.00 -18.98 -6.10
C ASP A 217 24.46 -20.38 -5.71
N LEU A 218 25.07 -21.45 -6.21
CA LEU A 218 24.72 -22.83 -5.82
C LEU A 218 25.39 -23.26 -4.50
N SER A 219 26.53 -22.65 -4.15
CA SER A 219 27.31 -22.92 -2.94
C SER A 219 27.28 -21.75 -1.95
N SER A 220 26.19 -20.97 -1.93
CA SER A 220 26.12 -19.80 -1.05
C SER A 220 26.17 -20.26 0.42
N SER A 221 26.84 -19.47 1.26
CA SER A 221 26.91 -19.71 2.71
C SER A 221 25.53 -19.95 3.33
N TYR A 222 24.48 -19.32 2.76
CA TYR A 222 23.10 -19.49 3.20
C TYR A 222 22.60 -20.95 3.15
N TYR A 223 22.82 -21.68 2.06
CA TYR A 223 22.34 -23.07 1.98
C TYR A 223 23.11 -23.97 2.96
N ASN A 224 24.42 -23.76 3.07
CA ASN A 224 25.27 -24.45 4.03
C ASN A 224 24.84 -24.16 5.47
N ASP A 225 24.59 -22.90 5.83
CA ASP A 225 24.16 -22.49 7.16
C ASP A 225 22.76 -23.00 7.49
N TYR A 226 21.86 -23.03 6.50
CA TYR A 226 20.52 -23.60 6.68
C TYR A 226 20.58 -25.09 7.01
N VAL A 227 21.34 -25.87 6.22
CA VAL A 227 21.54 -27.30 6.46
C VAL A 227 22.29 -27.54 7.77
N LYS A 228 23.34 -26.75 8.06
CA LYS A 228 24.08 -26.79 9.32
C LYS A 228 23.16 -26.52 10.51
N LYS A 229 22.21 -25.59 10.40
CA LYS A 229 21.23 -25.31 11.46
C LYS A 229 20.19 -26.42 11.63
N ILE A 230 19.82 -27.12 10.56
CA ILE A 230 18.95 -28.31 10.64
C ILE A 230 19.69 -29.48 11.31
N LEU A 231 20.95 -29.72 10.91
CA LEU A 231 21.79 -30.81 11.42
C LEU A 231 22.32 -30.53 12.84
N LYS A 232 22.47 -29.26 13.22
CA LYS A 232 22.88 -28.88 14.57
C LYS A 232 21.78 -29.32 15.54
N LYS A 233 22.02 -30.47 16.19
CA LYS A 233 21.19 -31.04 17.24
C LYS A 233 20.78 -29.92 18.17
N LYS A 234 19.47 -29.70 18.29
CA LYS A 234 18.90 -28.71 19.21
C LYS A 234 19.53 -29.00 20.58
N PRO A 235 20.29 -28.06 21.18
CA PRO A 235 20.81 -28.31 22.52
C PRO A 235 19.59 -28.65 23.36
N THR A 236 19.68 -29.77 24.09
CA THR A 236 18.62 -30.28 24.95
C THR A 236 18.06 -29.09 25.68
N LYS A 237 16.82 -28.70 25.37
CA LYS A 237 16.14 -27.64 26.13
C LYS A 237 16.07 -28.21 27.54
N ILE A 238 17.01 -27.82 28.39
CA ILE A 238 16.81 -27.89 29.82
C ILE A 238 15.56 -27.05 30.02
N SER A 239 14.46 -27.74 30.24
CA SER A 239 13.19 -27.16 30.58
C SER A 239 13.41 -26.40 31.88
N THR A 240 13.74 -25.12 31.76
CA THR A 240 13.62 -24.19 32.88
C THR A 240 12.15 -24.18 33.24
N SER A 241 11.81 -24.83 34.35
CA SER A 241 10.53 -24.79 35.01
C SER A 241 10.19 -23.34 35.32
N SER A 242 9.51 -22.68 34.39
CA SER A 242 8.93 -21.35 34.59
C SER A 242 7.47 -21.57 34.97
N THR A 243 7.26 -22.00 36.21
CA THR A 243 5.97 -22.00 36.88
C THR A 243 5.75 -20.64 37.55
N GLU A 244 5.79 -19.57 36.75
CA GLU A 244 5.24 -18.27 37.16
C GLU A 244 4.27 -17.84 36.06
N THR A 245 3.02 -17.61 36.44
CA THR A 245 2.02 -17.05 35.55
C THR A 245 2.49 -15.65 35.13
N PRO A 246 2.74 -15.40 33.82
CA PRO A 246 3.32 -14.11 33.42
C PRO A 246 2.34 -12.98 33.73
N LYS A 247 2.83 -11.91 34.35
CA LYS A 247 2.07 -10.68 34.63
C LYS A 247 1.46 -10.18 33.30
N LEU A 248 0.29 -9.52 33.35
CA LEU A 248 -0.43 -9.04 32.15
C LEU A 248 0.48 -8.29 31.16
N HIS A 249 1.40 -7.46 31.69
CA HIS A 249 2.39 -6.74 30.88
C HIS A 249 3.35 -7.66 30.11
N GLN A 250 3.83 -8.75 30.71
CA GLN A 250 4.67 -9.74 30.03
C GLN A 250 3.88 -10.48 28.94
N ARG A 251 2.60 -10.81 29.19
CA ARG A 251 1.73 -11.40 28.15
C ARG A 251 1.52 -10.46 26.97
N ILE A 252 1.32 -9.16 27.22
CA ILE A 252 1.18 -8.15 26.16
C ILE A 252 2.49 -8.01 25.38
N ILE A 253 3.64 -7.93 26.07
CA ILE A 253 4.95 -7.87 25.42
C ILE A 253 5.20 -9.12 24.57
N ASP A 254 4.90 -10.31 25.09
CA ASP A 254 5.12 -11.55 24.36
C ASP A 254 4.16 -11.68 23.17
N ALA A 255 2.91 -11.21 23.31
CA ALA A 255 1.97 -11.10 22.20
C ALA A 255 2.51 -10.16 21.11
N VAL A 256 2.95 -8.96 21.48
CA VAL A 256 3.53 -7.97 20.56
C VAL A 256 4.82 -8.50 19.91
N LYS A 257 5.72 -9.12 20.66
CA LYS A 257 6.94 -9.75 20.12
C LYS A 257 6.63 -10.91 19.18
N SER A 258 5.58 -11.69 19.45
CA SER A 258 5.12 -12.76 18.56
C SER A 258 4.50 -12.23 17.26
N TYR A 259 4.12 -10.96 17.27
CA TYR A 259 3.46 -10.26 16.19
C TYR A 259 4.44 -9.46 15.32
N ILE A 260 5.44 -8.86 15.96
CA ILE A 260 6.55 -8.18 15.30
C ILE A 260 7.43 -9.23 14.62
N TYR A 261 7.55 -9.10 13.31
CA TYR A 261 8.45 -9.91 12.53
C TYR A 261 9.91 -9.62 12.90
N THR A 262 10.60 -10.62 13.47
CA THR A 262 12.05 -10.58 13.68
C THR A 262 12.76 -11.37 12.56
N PRO A 263 13.70 -10.77 11.82
CA PRO A 263 14.50 -11.48 10.82
C PRO A 263 15.27 -12.64 11.48
N GLU A 264 15.27 -13.81 10.86
CA GLU A 264 16.07 -14.95 11.33
C GLU A 264 17.20 -15.22 10.33
N GLU A 265 18.42 -15.29 10.82
CA GLU A 265 19.65 -15.30 10.00
C GLU A 265 19.69 -16.42 8.96
N ALA A 266 19.08 -17.57 9.26
CA ALA A 266 19.12 -18.76 8.40
C ALA A 266 17.85 -18.95 7.54
N PHE A 267 16.98 -17.95 7.38
CA PHE A 267 15.79 -18.09 6.53
C PHE A 267 15.54 -16.86 5.66
N ARG A 268 15.56 -17.07 4.33
CA ARG A 268 15.25 -16.06 3.31
C ARG A 268 13.91 -16.37 2.66
N PHE A 269 13.05 -15.36 2.55
CA PHE A 269 11.74 -15.49 1.89
C PHE A 269 11.86 -15.71 0.37
N PRO A 270 10.91 -16.41 -0.26
CA PRO A 270 10.80 -16.43 -1.72
C PRO A 270 10.63 -15.02 -2.27
N LEU A 271 11.22 -14.72 -3.44
CA LEU A 271 11.13 -13.39 -4.05
C LEU A 271 9.68 -12.93 -4.23
N LYS A 272 8.81 -13.84 -4.68
CA LYS A 272 7.40 -13.55 -4.93
C LYS A 272 6.63 -13.10 -3.67
N LEU A 273 6.99 -13.66 -2.52
CA LEU A 273 6.41 -13.24 -1.25
C LEU A 273 6.91 -11.86 -0.82
N ALA A 274 8.21 -11.59 -1.00
CA ALA A 274 8.77 -10.28 -0.70
C ALA A 274 8.11 -9.16 -1.54
N ILE A 275 7.88 -9.42 -2.84
CA ILE A 275 7.14 -8.53 -3.73
C ILE A 275 5.71 -8.34 -3.21
N SER A 276 5.01 -9.44 -2.89
CA SER A 276 3.64 -9.40 -2.36
C SER A 276 3.51 -8.54 -1.11
N GLY A 277 4.45 -8.65 -0.17
CA GLY A 277 4.44 -7.87 1.07
C GLY A 277 4.57 -6.37 0.82
N VAL A 278 5.51 -5.95 -0.03
CA VAL A 278 5.73 -4.53 -0.35
C VAL A 278 4.59 -3.97 -1.19
N VAL A 279 4.11 -4.70 -2.19
CA VAL A 279 2.94 -4.32 -3.00
C VAL A 279 1.71 -4.15 -2.12
N SER A 280 1.49 -5.04 -1.15
CA SER A 280 0.39 -4.93 -0.18
C SER A 280 0.52 -3.67 0.69
N PHE A 281 1.73 -3.36 1.15
CA PHE A 281 2.00 -2.16 1.93
C PHE A 281 1.77 -0.86 1.13
N ILE A 282 2.23 -0.81 -0.13
CA ILE A 282 1.96 0.34 -1.00
C ILE A 282 0.44 0.46 -1.28
N THR A 283 -0.25 -0.65 -1.47
CA THR A 283 -1.72 -0.66 -1.66
C THR A 283 -2.43 -0.07 -0.45
N LEU A 284 -2.03 -0.48 0.76
CA LEU A 284 -2.55 0.06 2.02
C LEU A 284 -2.39 1.58 2.09
N TYR A 285 -1.22 2.10 1.72
CA TYR A 285 -0.95 3.53 1.66
C TYR A 285 -1.84 4.26 0.63
N GLN A 286 -1.93 3.73 -0.59
CA GLN A 286 -2.68 4.38 -1.68
C GLN A 286 -4.19 4.44 -1.38
N VAL A 287 -4.76 3.36 -0.86
CA VAL A 287 -6.18 3.32 -0.45
C VAL A 287 -6.44 4.27 0.72
N GLY A 288 -5.56 4.28 1.73
CA GLY A 288 -5.66 5.18 2.86
C GLY A 288 -5.65 6.66 2.43
N LEU A 289 -4.71 7.02 1.56
CA LEU A 289 -4.60 8.37 1.01
C LEU A 289 -5.83 8.76 0.20
N LEU A 290 -6.36 7.84 -0.62
CA LEU A 290 -7.57 8.08 -1.43
C LEU A 290 -8.79 8.33 -0.53
N LEU A 291 -9.04 7.47 0.46
CA LEU A 291 -10.19 7.61 1.35
C LEU A 291 -10.16 8.91 2.14
N ILE A 292 -8.99 9.29 2.68
CA ILE A 292 -8.83 10.57 3.38
C ILE A 292 -9.06 11.76 2.43
N SER A 293 -8.39 11.74 1.27
CA SER A 293 -8.44 12.87 0.33
C SER A 293 -9.79 13.02 -0.36
N ALA A 294 -10.57 11.94 -0.49
CA ALA A 294 -11.88 11.97 -1.14
C ALA A 294 -13.03 12.31 -0.18
N VAL A 295 -12.94 11.92 1.10
CA VAL A 295 -14.06 12.05 2.05
C VAL A 295 -13.89 13.26 2.98
N VAL A 296 -12.68 13.53 3.46
CA VAL A 296 -12.46 14.61 4.45
C VAL A 296 -12.72 16.00 3.86
N PRO A 297 -12.24 16.37 2.67
CA PRO A 297 -12.47 17.72 2.13
C PRO A 297 -13.95 18.05 1.88
N PRO A 298 -14.78 17.15 1.31
CA PRO A 298 -16.23 17.38 1.24
C PRO A 298 -16.89 17.55 2.59
N LEU A 299 -16.48 16.79 3.63
CA LEU A 299 -17.02 16.95 4.98
C LEU A 299 -16.65 18.31 5.59
N GLN A 300 -15.41 18.78 5.40
CA GLN A 300 -14.96 20.09 5.87
C GLN A 300 -15.63 21.24 5.12
N THR A 301 -15.87 21.06 3.82
CA THR A 301 -16.63 22.01 3.00
C THR A 301 -18.09 22.07 3.46
N ALA A 302 -18.72 20.91 3.67
CA ALA A 302 -20.09 20.84 4.19
C ALA A 302 -20.20 21.47 5.59
N ARG A 303 -19.19 21.29 6.45
CA ARG A 303 -19.15 21.88 7.80
C ARG A 303 -18.98 23.39 7.79
N SER A 304 -18.13 23.94 6.91
CA SER A 304 -17.92 25.39 6.79
C SER A 304 -19.05 26.11 6.02
N GLY A 305 -19.89 25.36 5.30
CA GLY A 305 -21.09 25.88 4.63
C GLY A 305 -22.36 25.84 5.48
N ILE A 306 -22.27 25.54 6.78
CA ILE A 306 -23.44 25.52 7.68
C ILE A 306 -23.79 26.95 8.09
N ASP A 307 -24.71 27.55 7.34
CA ASP A 307 -25.27 28.88 7.58
C ASP A 307 -26.69 28.77 8.21
N GLU A 308 -27.23 29.89 8.71
CA GLU A 308 -28.58 29.96 9.32
C GLU A 308 -29.70 29.47 8.40
N ASP A 309 -29.48 29.49 7.08
CA ASP A 309 -30.43 28.97 6.09
C ASP A 309 -30.67 27.47 6.21
N ILE A 310 -29.71 26.70 6.74
CA ILE A 310 -29.89 25.27 7.01
C ILE A 310 -30.94 25.05 8.11
N ALA A 311 -31.03 25.95 9.09
CA ALA A 311 -32.08 25.88 10.11
C ALA A 311 -33.47 26.09 9.49
N ASN A 312 -33.59 26.97 8.48
CA ASN A 312 -34.84 27.17 7.74
C ASN A 312 -35.22 25.92 6.92
N VAL A 313 -34.25 25.24 6.32
CA VAL A 313 -34.46 23.98 5.58
C VAL A 313 -34.91 22.85 6.51
N LEU A 314 -34.25 22.67 7.66
CA LEU A 314 -34.61 21.69 8.69
C LEU A 314 -36.03 21.92 9.24
N ALA A 315 -36.38 23.19 9.48
CA ALA A 315 -37.74 23.57 9.86
C ALA A 315 -38.76 23.24 8.78
N GLY A 316 -38.40 23.38 7.49
CA GLY A 316 -39.21 22.93 6.35
C GLY A 316 -39.46 21.42 6.31
N PHE A 317 -38.51 20.62 6.79
CA PHE A 317 -38.66 19.17 6.98
C PHE A 317 -39.39 18.78 8.27
N LYS A 318 -39.93 19.74 9.03
CA LYS A 318 -40.60 19.56 10.33
C LYS A 318 -39.71 18.98 11.43
N ILE A 319 -38.38 19.10 11.30
CA ILE A 319 -37.44 18.70 12.34
C ILE A 319 -37.13 19.95 13.18
N MET A 320 -37.82 20.11 14.32
CA MET A 320 -37.60 21.22 15.25
C MET A 320 -36.56 20.80 16.30
N LEU A 321 -35.31 21.25 16.14
CA LEU A 321 -34.23 20.97 17.10
C LEU A 321 -34.24 21.97 18.28
N SER A 322 -34.38 23.26 18.01
CA SER A 322 -34.46 24.34 19.01
C SER A 322 -35.23 25.55 18.42
N PRO A 323 -35.89 26.39 19.24
CA PRO A 323 -36.48 27.66 18.80
C PRO A 323 -35.45 28.70 18.33
N ASP A 324 -34.18 28.62 18.75
CA ASP A 324 -33.11 29.54 18.33
C ASP A 324 -32.33 29.00 17.11
N LYS A 325 -32.22 29.81 16.07
CA LYS A 325 -31.53 29.45 14.81
C LYS A 325 -30.02 29.33 15.00
N HIS A 326 -29.42 30.16 15.85
CA HIS A 326 -27.98 30.10 16.13
C HIS A 326 -27.61 28.81 16.88
N GLU A 327 -28.49 28.38 17.80
CA GLU A 327 -28.32 27.12 18.51
C GLU A 327 -28.40 25.91 17.57
N VAL A 328 -29.33 25.90 16.60
CA VAL A 328 -29.42 24.83 15.59
C VAL A 328 -28.13 24.72 14.77
N VAL A 329 -27.56 25.85 14.34
CA VAL A 329 -26.28 25.86 13.59
C VAL A 329 -25.14 25.26 14.44
N ARG A 330 -25.06 25.62 15.72
CA ARG A 330 -24.06 25.08 16.66
C ARG A 330 -24.21 23.57 16.82
N ILE A 331 -25.44 23.08 17.00
CA ILE A 331 -25.74 21.65 17.16
C ILE A 331 -25.35 20.85 15.91
N VAL A 332 -25.78 21.30 14.72
CA VAL A 332 -25.48 20.60 13.46
C VAL A 332 -23.97 20.59 13.18
N THR A 333 -23.28 21.69 13.49
CA THR A 333 -21.82 21.78 13.37
C THR A 333 -21.10 20.79 14.28
N HIS A 334 -21.59 20.63 15.52
CA HIS A 334 -21.05 19.66 16.48
C HIS A 334 -21.24 18.21 15.99
N TYR A 335 -22.43 17.86 15.50
CA TYR A 335 -22.68 16.52 14.94
C TYR A 335 -21.82 16.22 13.71
N MET A 336 -21.64 17.19 12.81
CA MET A 336 -20.76 17.05 11.64
C MET A 336 -19.29 16.86 12.05
N TRP A 337 -18.84 17.53 13.11
CA TRP A 337 -17.51 17.29 13.67
C TRP A 337 -17.36 15.87 14.23
N CYS A 338 -18.37 15.36 14.95
CA CYS A 338 -18.36 13.98 15.42
C CYS A 338 -18.25 12.98 14.26
N VAL A 339 -18.96 13.22 13.16
CA VAL A 339 -18.89 12.37 11.94
C VAL A 339 -17.49 12.39 11.32
N GLU A 340 -16.86 13.56 11.21
CA GLU A 340 -15.48 13.71 10.72
C GLU A 340 -14.50 12.91 11.59
N VAL A 341 -14.59 13.05 12.92
CA VAL A 341 -13.74 12.32 13.88
C VAL A 341 -13.99 10.81 13.81
N CYS A 342 -15.24 10.37 13.68
CA CYS A 342 -15.59 8.95 13.50
C CYS A 342 -14.96 8.36 12.22
N PHE A 343 -14.98 9.11 11.12
CA PHE A 343 -14.38 8.65 9.86
C PHE A 343 -12.85 8.52 9.96
N ILE A 344 -12.18 9.53 10.51
CA ILE A 344 -10.72 9.53 10.68
C ILE A 344 -10.28 8.40 11.63
N SER A 345 -11.02 8.19 12.73
CA SER A 345 -10.74 7.09 13.67
C SER A 345 -10.99 5.71 13.04
N ALA A 346 -12.06 5.53 12.26
CA ALA A 346 -12.31 4.30 11.51
C ALA A 346 -11.18 3.96 10.53
N MET A 347 -10.72 4.97 9.78
CA MET A 347 -9.62 4.86 8.82
C MET A 347 -8.31 4.46 9.50
N THR A 348 -7.94 5.14 10.59
CA THR A 348 -6.70 4.85 11.33
C THR A 348 -6.75 3.47 11.97
N LEU A 349 -7.90 3.06 12.52
CA LEU A 349 -8.10 1.72 13.08
C LEU A 349 -7.99 0.63 12.00
N SER A 350 -8.64 0.81 10.84
CA SER A 350 -8.53 -0.12 9.71
C SER A 350 -7.10 -0.23 9.20
N GLY A 351 -6.40 0.90 9.07
CA GLY A 351 -4.99 0.93 8.67
C GLY A 351 -4.08 0.19 9.65
N LEU A 352 -4.28 0.40 10.95
CA LEU A 352 -3.51 -0.28 12.00
C LEU A 352 -3.76 -1.79 12.00
N VAL A 353 -5.03 -2.22 11.93
CA VAL A 353 -5.40 -3.64 11.86
C VAL A 353 -4.82 -4.30 10.61
N SER A 354 -4.89 -3.65 9.45
CA SER A 354 -4.33 -4.19 8.21
C SER A 354 -2.80 -4.28 8.24
N LEU A 355 -2.11 -3.24 8.71
CA LEU A 355 -0.65 -3.28 8.91
C LEU A 355 -0.28 -4.42 9.86
N ALA A 356 -1.05 -4.55 10.93
CA ALA A 356 -0.83 -5.59 11.89
C ALA A 356 -0.98 -6.98 11.22
N MET A 357 -2.09 -7.23 10.52
CA MET A 357 -2.36 -8.50 9.87
C MET A 357 -1.33 -8.86 8.80
N LEU A 358 -0.76 -7.88 8.10
CA LEU A 358 0.37 -8.08 7.19
C LEU A 358 1.62 -8.59 7.92
N MET A 359 1.97 -8.00 9.08
CA MET A 359 3.08 -8.47 9.91
C MET A 359 2.86 -9.91 10.39
N ARG A 360 1.66 -10.22 10.88
CA ARG A 360 1.29 -11.58 11.30
C ARG A 360 1.35 -12.57 10.15
N SER A 361 0.87 -12.17 8.97
CA SER A 361 0.90 -12.99 7.75
C SER A 361 2.33 -13.35 7.36
N MET A 362 3.28 -12.41 7.45
CA MET A 362 4.70 -12.71 7.18
C MET A 362 5.29 -13.74 8.15
N VAL A 363 4.97 -13.62 9.44
CA VAL A 363 5.42 -14.59 10.47
C VAL A 363 4.82 -15.98 10.21
N LEU A 364 3.53 -16.04 9.92
CA LEU A 364 2.83 -17.30 9.64
C LEU A 364 3.32 -17.95 8.33
N HIS A 365 3.59 -17.15 7.31
CA HIS A 365 4.14 -17.67 6.06
C HIS A 365 5.52 -18.30 6.26
N ARG A 366 6.37 -17.70 7.11
CA ARG A 366 7.66 -18.30 7.49
C ARG A 366 7.46 -19.65 8.18
N SER A 367 6.56 -19.74 9.17
CA SER A 367 6.34 -21.00 9.88
C SER A 367 5.75 -22.08 8.96
N ASN A 368 4.81 -21.71 8.10
CA ASN A 368 4.18 -22.64 7.16
C ASN A 368 5.17 -23.16 6.13
N LEU A 369 6.04 -22.30 5.59
CA LEU A 369 7.07 -22.75 4.63
C LEU A 369 8.09 -23.69 5.28
N LYS A 370 8.49 -23.41 6.52
CA LYS A 370 9.37 -24.31 7.28
C LYS A 370 8.70 -25.64 7.62
N GLY A 371 7.41 -25.63 7.99
CA GLY A 371 6.63 -26.85 8.20
C GLY A 371 6.55 -27.68 6.91
N LEU A 372 6.31 -27.02 5.78
CA LEU A 372 6.28 -27.68 4.48
C LEU A 372 7.64 -28.30 4.10
N TYR A 373 8.75 -27.62 4.41
CA TYR A 373 10.10 -28.19 4.22
C TYR A 373 10.40 -29.39 5.12
N ARG A 374 9.73 -29.53 6.27
CA ARG A 374 9.84 -30.70 7.14
C ARG A 374 8.95 -31.87 6.70
N GLY A 375 8.05 -31.65 5.75
CA GLY A 375 7.03 -32.62 5.39
C GLY A 375 5.81 -32.63 6.32
N ASP A 376 5.65 -31.61 7.18
CA ASP A 376 4.48 -31.44 8.06
C ASP A 376 3.25 -30.94 7.26
N ILE A 377 2.88 -31.66 6.20
CA ILE A 377 1.83 -31.30 5.24
C ILE A 377 0.47 -31.17 5.94
N TYR A 378 0.20 -32.05 6.91
CA TYR A 378 -1.03 -32.05 7.69
C TYR A 378 -1.21 -30.74 8.48
N ASN A 379 -0.15 -30.21 9.09
CA ASN A 379 -0.23 -28.95 9.86
C ASN A 379 -0.48 -27.71 8.99
N VAL A 380 -0.16 -27.78 7.69
CA VAL A 380 -0.30 -26.64 6.77
C VAL A 380 -1.62 -26.69 6.02
N TYR A 381 -2.01 -27.86 5.51
CA TYR A 381 -3.20 -28.01 4.68
C TYR A 381 -4.40 -28.64 5.40
N ASN A 382 -4.26 -29.01 6.68
CA ASN A 382 -5.23 -29.79 7.45
C ASN A 382 -5.69 -31.08 6.75
N CYS A 383 -4.92 -31.55 5.75
CA CYS A 383 -5.23 -32.69 4.91
C CYS A 383 -3.94 -33.29 4.36
N GLN A 384 -3.86 -34.61 4.34
CA GLN A 384 -2.72 -35.34 3.76
C GLN A 384 -2.83 -35.30 2.23
N ARG A 385 -1.99 -34.49 1.58
CA ARG A 385 -2.02 -34.32 0.12
C ARG A 385 -0.62 -34.46 -0.47
N SER A 386 -0.51 -35.10 -1.62
CA SER A 386 0.77 -35.16 -2.35
C SER A 386 1.10 -33.79 -2.93
N ILE A 387 2.34 -33.33 -2.74
CA ILE A 387 2.83 -32.08 -3.32
C ILE A 387 3.08 -32.33 -4.81
N ARG A 388 2.09 -32.02 -5.65
CA ARG A 388 2.21 -32.09 -7.11
C ARG A 388 1.93 -30.72 -7.72
N ALA A 389 2.82 -30.27 -8.61
CA ALA A 389 2.59 -29.07 -9.40
C ALA A 389 1.47 -29.34 -10.42
N SER A 390 0.25 -28.95 -10.08
CA SER A 390 -0.90 -29.03 -10.98
C SER A 390 -1.00 -27.77 -11.85
N ARG A 391 -1.66 -27.88 -13.00
CA ARG A 391 -1.96 -26.72 -13.86
C ARG A 391 -2.67 -25.57 -13.11
N PRO A 392 -3.75 -25.79 -12.34
CA PRO A 392 -4.38 -24.70 -11.60
C PRO A 392 -3.48 -24.13 -10.50
N ALA A 393 -2.63 -24.95 -9.86
CA ALA A 393 -1.68 -24.43 -8.87
C ALA A 393 -0.65 -23.49 -9.50
N LEU A 394 -0.21 -23.76 -10.74
CA LEU A 394 0.69 -22.87 -11.47
C LEU A 394 0.02 -21.53 -11.81
N VAL A 395 -1.25 -21.55 -12.24
CA VAL A 395 -2.01 -20.31 -12.53
C VAL A 395 -2.19 -19.47 -11.25
N CYS A 396 -2.57 -20.10 -10.14
CA CYS A 396 -2.67 -19.43 -8.84
C CYS A 396 -1.32 -18.85 -8.41
N TRP A 397 -0.23 -19.60 -8.64
CA TRP A 397 1.11 -19.10 -8.35
C TRP A 397 1.44 -17.90 -9.22
N MET A 398 1.14 -17.89 -10.52
CA MET A 398 1.42 -16.77 -11.44
C MET A 398 0.81 -15.45 -10.94
N GLY A 399 -0.45 -15.47 -10.50
CA GLY A 399 -1.20 -14.29 -10.02
C GLY A 399 -1.12 -14.00 -8.51
N TYR A 400 -0.31 -14.72 -7.73
CA TYR A 400 -0.34 -14.60 -6.26
C TYR A 400 -0.19 -13.15 -5.74
N THR A 401 0.75 -12.38 -6.32
CA THR A 401 1.05 -11.00 -5.89
C THR A 401 -0.08 -10.02 -6.20
N SER A 402 -0.83 -10.22 -7.29
CA SER A 402 -1.96 -9.37 -7.62
C SER A 402 -3.17 -9.70 -6.76
N PHE A 403 -3.39 -10.99 -6.46
CA PHE A 403 -4.45 -11.40 -5.54
C PHE A 403 -4.25 -10.78 -4.16
N THR A 404 -3.06 -10.85 -3.58
CA THR A 404 -2.82 -10.26 -2.26
C THR A 404 -3.08 -8.75 -2.23
N ALA A 405 -2.62 -8.02 -3.24
CA ALA A 405 -2.88 -6.59 -3.38
C ALA A 405 -4.39 -6.29 -3.46
N ALA A 406 -5.13 -7.04 -4.29
CA ALA A 406 -6.57 -6.85 -4.48
C ALA A 406 -7.37 -7.14 -3.19
N HIS A 407 -7.00 -8.17 -2.43
CA HIS A 407 -7.65 -8.47 -1.15
C HIS A 407 -7.37 -7.39 -0.10
N VAL A 408 -6.17 -6.82 -0.07
CA VAL A 408 -5.84 -5.70 0.84
C VAL A 408 -6.63 -4.45 0.44
N PHE A 409 -6.73 -4.16 -0.85
CA PHE A 409 -7.55 -3.06 -1.37
C PHE A 409 -9.01 -3.18 -0.92
N LEU A 410 -9.65 -4.31 -1.20
CA LEU A 410 -11.05 -4.55 -0.84
C LEU A 410 -11.23 -4.59 0.69
N GLY A 411 -10.30 -5.24 1.39
CA GLY A 411 -10.31 -5.37 2.84
C GLY A 411 -10.32 -4.02 3.54
N MET A 412 -9.47 -3.07 3.10
CA MET A 412 -9.43 -1.72 3.67
C MET A 412 -10.73 -0.95 3.48
N ILE A 413 -11.36 -1.05 2.30
CA ILE A 413 -12.64 -0.38 2.04
C ILE A 413 -13.73 -0.93 2.96
N ILE A 414 -13.89 -2.26 2.99
CA ILE A 414 -14.92 -2.92 3.80
C ILE A 414 -14.70 -2.66 5.29
N GLN A 415 -13.47 -2.83 5.78
CA GLN A 415 -13.13 -2.60 7.19
C GLN A 415 -13.42 -1.16 7.61
N THR A 416 -13.04 -0.19 6.79
CA THR A 416 -13.31 1.23 7.07
C THR A 416 -14.82 1.48 7.18
N MET A 417 -15.61 0.98 6.22
CA MET A 417 -17.07 1.17 6.25
C MET A 417 -17.70 0.55 7.50
N VAL A 418 -17.30 -0.67 7.88
CA VAL A 418 -17.81 -1.36 9.07
C VAL A 418 -17.41 -0.61 10.34
N PHE A 419 -16.13 -0.27 10.49
CA PHE A 419 -15.66 0.46 11.68
C PHE A 419 -16.29 1.84 11.80
N PHE A 420 -16.50 2.54 10.69
CA PHE A 420 -17.19 3.83 10.68
C PHE A 420 -18.61 3.70 11.21
N LEU A 421 -19.38 2.73 10.72
CA LEU A 421 -20.75 2.50 11.18
C LEU A 421 -20.79 2.09 12.66
N CYS A 422 -19.90 1.21 13.11
CA CYS A 422 -19.80 0.83 14.52
C CYS A 422 -19.44 2.02 15.41
N LEU A 423 -18.52 2.89 14.98
CA LEU A 423 -18.12 4.08 15.73
C LEU A 423 -19.23 5.12 15.79
N LEU A 424 -19.98 5.35 14.70
CA LEU A 424 -21.14 6.25 14.72
C LEU A 424 -22.20 5.78 15.74
N VAL A 425 -22.51 4.47 15.74
CA VAL A 425 -23.45 3.88 16.71
C VAL A 425 -22.95 4.07 18.14
N ALA A 426 -21.68 3.78 18.41
CA ALA A 426 -21.09 3.96 19.74
C ALA A 426 -21.06 5.44 20.17
N VAL A 427 -20.70 6.35 19.27
CA VAL A 427 -20.61 7.78 19.56
C VAL A 427 -21.99 8.36 19.85
N PHE A 428 -23.00 8.08 19.02
CA PHE A 428 -24.32 8.68 19.19
C PHE A 428 -25.21 8.01 20.23
N LEU A 429 -25.08 6.70 20.47
CA LEU A 429 -25.93 6.01 21.46
C LEU A 429 -25.30 5.91 22.85
N ILE A 430 -23.98 6.03 22.97
CA ILE A 430 -23.28 5.83 24.25
C ILE A 430 -22.50 7.08 24.65
N ILE A 431 -21.56 7.54 23.82
CA ILE A 431 -20.62 8.61 24.22
C ILE A 431 -21.34 9.96 24.36
N MET A 432 -22.15 10.34 23.37
CA MET A 432 -22.88 11.61 23.38
C MET A 432 -23.90 11.70 24.55
N PRO A 433 -24.74 10.68 24.81
CA PRO A 433 -25.64 10.69 25.96
C PRO A 433 -24.93 10.71 27.31
N ILE A 434 -23.76 10.07 27.44
CA ILE A 434 -22.97 10.12 28.68
C ILE A 434 -22.37 11.51 28.91
N LEU A 435 -21.86 12.16 27.85
CA LEU A 435 -21.19 13.46 27.96
C LEU A 435 -22.18 14.62 28.11
N HIS A 436 -23.29 14.60 27.37
CA HIS A 436 -24.22 15.74 27.29
C HIS A 436 -25.56 15.47 28.00
N GLY A 437 -25.86 14.23 28.39
CA GLY A 437 -27.12 13.87 29.04
C GLY A 437 -28.35 13.82 28.10
N GLU A 438 -28.16 14.01 26.80
CA GLU A 438 -29.24 14.03 25.80
C GLU A 438 -29.48 12.66 25.15
N ASN A 439 -30.71 12.40 24.68
CA ASN A 439 -31.09 11.22 23.89
C ASN A 439 -30.73 9.86 24.53
N LEU A 440 -31.18 9.65 25.78
CA LEU A 440 -30.97 8.44 26.59
C LEU A 440 -31.74 7.18 26.12
N ILE A 441 -32.02 7.04 24.82
CA ILE A 441 -32.87 5.97 24.26
C ILE A 441 -32.36 4.58 24.67
N LEU A 442 -31.05 4.32 24.53
CA LEU A 442 -30.45 3.04 24.89
C LEU A 442 -30.52 2.79 26.40
N PHE A 443 -30.29 3.82 27.21
CA PHE A 443 -30.34 3.74 28.67
C PHE A 443 -31.76 3.54 29.19
N GLN A 444 -32.77 4.13 28.56
CA GLN A 444 -34.18 3.89 28.88
C GLN A 444 -34.60 2.44 28.58
N ILE A 445 -34.16 1.90 27.44
CA ILE A 445 -34.42 0.48 27.11
C ILE A 445 -33.72 -0.44 28.11
N LEU A 446 -32.46 -0.18 28.44
CA LEU A 446 -31.71 -0.97 29.44
C LEU A 446 -32.35 -0.87 30.83
N LEU A 447 -32.82 0.31 31.23
CA LEU A 447 -33.53 0.52 32.49
C LEU A 447 -34.88 -0.22 32.50
N SER A 448 -35.56 -0.33 31.36
CA SER A 448 -36.82 -1.09 31.27
C SER A 448 -36.65 -2.61 31.35
N MET A 449 -35.43 -3.10 31.08
CA MET A 449 -35.08 -4.51 31.16
C MET A 449 -34.51 -4.92 32.53
N TRP A 450 -34.07 -3.95 33.33
CA TRP A 450 -33.54 -4.14 34.68
C TRP A 450 -34.67 -4.05 35.70
#